data_AF-A0A3B9LT23-F1
#
_entry.id   AF-A0A3B9LT23-F1
#
_cell.length_a   1.000
_cell.length_b   1.000
_cell.length_c   1.000
_cell.angle_alpha   90.00
_cell.angle_beta   90.00
_cell.angle_gamma   90.00
#
_symmetry.space_group_name_H-M   'P 1'
#
loop_
_entity.id
_entity.type
_entity.pdbx_description
1 polymer ?
#
loop_
_entity_poly.entity_id
_entity_poly.type
_entity_poly.pdbx_seq_one_letter_code
_entity_poly.pdbx_strand_id
1 'polypeptide(L)'
;MSDEQVEKRIVRLAFDGDALAYREFCAKLKAGLPEGTGVALRGSVVTNKRWEDGKPFDAGGRGSSDLDVTLIGDKVMEFWNEDAFYIPGLHTKPLCDEDPGIAPALNPLREEIQILAGRPVNFQATSNFILFTRDVLFDEPYRTVIEPQKAP
;
A
#
# COMPACT_ATOMS: atom_id res chain seq x y z
N MET A 1 8.27 -16.36 -5.76
CA MET A 1 7.25 -16.21 -6.83
C MET A 1 7.77 -15.18 -7.80
N SER A 2 7.48 -15.31 -9.10
CA SER A 2 7.81 -14.22 -10.02
C SER A 2 6.85 -13.04 -9.84
N ASP A 3 7.32 -11.85 -10.17
CA ASP A 3 6.56 -10.61 -10.21
C ASP A 3 5.21 -10.75 -10.92
N GLU A 4 5.20 -11.44 -12.06
CA GLU A 4 4.00 -11.70 -12.86
C GLU A 4 2.98 -12.58 -12.12
N GLN A 5 3.43 -13.54 -11.32
CA GLN A 5 2.54 -14.39 -10.52
C GLN A 5 1.89 -13.60 -9.38
N VAL A 6 2.63 -12.68 -8.78
CA VAL A 6 2.12 -11.80 -7.71
C VAL A 6 1.13 -10.80 -8.28
N GLU A 7 1.41 -10.20 -9.42
CA GLU A 7 0.49 -9.30 -10.10
C GLU A 7 -0.82 -9.99 -10.48
N LYS A 8 -0.75 -11.18 -11.12
CA LYS A 8 -1.94 -11.98 -11.43
C LYS A 8 -2.76 -12.31 -10.19
N ARG A 9 -2.10 -12.57 -9.05
CA ARG A 9 -2.79 -12.77 -7.77
C ARG A 9 -3.50 -11.50 -7.31
N ILE A 10 -2.82 -10.36 -7.31
CA ILE A 10 -3.39 -9.08 -6.88
C ILE A 10 -4.62 -8.74 -7.73
N VAL A 11 -4.49 -8.81 -9.06
CA VAL A 11 -5.61 -8.55 -9.97
C VAL A 11 -6.79 -9.47 -9.66
N ARG A 12 -6.54 -10.77 -9.45
CA ARG A 12 -7.59 -11.74 -9.14
C ARG A 12 -8.25 -11.49 -7.77
N LEU A 13 -7.46 -11.21 -6.73
CA LEU A 13 -7.95 -11.11 -5.35
C LEU A 13 -8.58 -9.74 -5.08
N ALA A 14 -7.86 -8.66 -5.40
CA ALA A 14 -8.26 -7.31 -5.04
C ALA A 14 -9.25 -6.69 -6.02
N PHE A 15 -9.14 -7.04 -7.31
CA PHE A 15 -9.89 -6.43 -8.42
C PHE A 15 -10.78 -7.44 -9.16
N ASP A 16 -11.04 -8.61 -8.57
CA ASP A 16 -11.91 -9.66 -9.14
C ASP A 16 -11.53 -10.13 -10.56
N GLY A 17 -10.25 -10.02 -10.91
CA GLY A 17 -9.76 -10.35 -12.25
C GLY A 17 -9.78 -9.18 -13.24
N ASP A 18 -10.25 -8.00 -12.84
CA ASP A 18 -10.27 -6.80 -13.67
C ASP A 18 -8.89 -6.13 -13.74
N ALA A 19 -8.15 -6.46 -14.80
CA ALA A 19 -6.84 -5.86 -15.07
C ALA A 19 -6.91 -4.38 -15.47
N LEU A 20 -8.06 -3.87 -15.94
CA LEU A 20 -8.22 -2.45 -16.21
C LEU A 20 -8.34 -1.67 -14.90
N ALA A 21 -9.17 -2.13 -13.96
CA ALA A 21 -9.29 -1.52 -12.64
C ALA A 21 -7.94 -1.47 -11.90
N TYR A 22 -7.15 -2.55 -11.96
CA TYR A 22 -5.79 -2.55 -11.40
C TYR A 22 -4.86 -1.52 -12.05
N ARG A 23 -4.90 -1.38 -13.39
CA ARG A 23 -4.08 -0.37 -14.09
C ARG A 23 -4.50 1.05 -13.75
N GLU A 24 -5.81 1.31 -13.66
CA GLU A 24 -6.33 2.61 -13.24
C GLU A 24 -5.94 2.94 -11.80
N PHE A 25 -5.96 1.95 -10.91
CA PHE A 25 -5.50 2.08 -9.53
C PHE A 25 -4.02 2.51 -9.47
N CYS A 26 -3.16 1.82 -10.23
CA CYS A 26 -1.74 2.17 -10.32
C CYS A 26 -1.52 3.56 -10.93
N ALA A 27 -2.31 3.93 -11.94
CA ALA A 27 -2.22 5.23 -12.59
C ALA A 27 -2.62 6.38 -11.66
N LYS A 28 -3.69 6.21 -10.88
CA LYS A 28 -4.13 7.19 -9.88
C LYS A 28 -3.10 7.38 -8.77
N LEU A 29 -2.53 6.29 -8.26
CA LEU A 29 -1.43 6.37 -7.29
C LEU A 29 -0.25 7.16 -7.87
N LYS A 30 0.17 6.86 -9.10
CA LYS A 30 1.28 7.57 -9.75
C LYS A 30 1.00 9.06 -9.94
N ALA A 31 -0.24 9.43 -10.25
CA ALA A 31 -0.62 10.82 -10.51
C ALA A 31 -0.87 11.64 -9.23
N GLY A 32 -1.37 11.00 -8.18
CA GLY A 32 -1.75 11.67 -6.92
C GLY A 32 -0.63 11.74 -5.88
N LEU A 33 0.47 11.01 -6.07
CA LEU A 33 1.60 11.01 -5.14
C LEU A 33 2.71 11.98 -5.57
N PRO A 34 3.51 12.48 -4.61
CA PRO A 34 4.69 13.30 -4.93
C PRO A 34 5.64 12.59 -5.88
N GLU A 35 6.28 13.35 -6.77
CA GLU A 35 7.29 12.81 -7.67
C GLU A 35 8.42 12.11 -6.90
N GLY A 36 8.82 10.93 -7.40
CA GLY A 36 9.84 10.09 -6.78
C GLY A 36 9.33 9.12 -5.71
N THR A 37 8.04 9.19 -5.35
CA THR A 37 7.41 8.26 -4.41
C THR A 37 7.36 6.85 -4.99
N GLY A 38 8.01 5.90 -4.32
CA GLY A 38 7.81 4.48 -4.58
C GLY A 38 6.53 3.98 -3.94
N VAL A 39 5.95 2.91 -4.51
CA VAL A 39 4.73 2.29 -3.99
C VAL A 39 4.90 0.79 -3.97
N ALA A 40 4.57 0.17 -2.85
CA ALA A 40 4.49 -1.28 -2.72
C ALA A 40 3.13 -1.72 -2.17
N LEU A 41 2.56 -2.78 -2.73
CA LEU A 41 1.45 -3.51 -2.12
C LEU A 41 2.01 -4.56 -1.17
N ARG A 42 1.38 -4.70 0.00
CA ARG A 42 1.80 -5.60 1.07
C ARG A 42 0.64 -6.43 1.60
N GLY A 43 0.94 -7.25 2.60
CA GLY A 43 -0.08 -7.93 3.39
C GLY A 43 -0.79 -9.04 2.64
N SER A 44 -2.06 -9.21 2.97
CA SER A 44 -2.84 -10.38 2.59
C SER A 44 -3.11 -10.50 1.09
N VAL A 45 -3.10 -9.38 0.34
CA VAL A 45 -3.25 -9.42 -1.13
C VAL A 45 -2.05 -10.06 -1.82
N VAL A 46 -0.85 -9.92 -1.23
CA VAL A 46 0.39 -10.52 -1.75
C VAL A 46 0.53 -11.96 -1.28
N THR A 47 0.28 -12.24 -0.01
CA THR A 47 0.49 -13.57 0.60
C THR A 47 -0.69 -14.52 0.45
N ASN A 48 -1.88 -14.01 0.14
CA ASN A 48 -3.17 -14.68 0.30
C ASN A 48 -3.40 -15.22 1.72
N LYS A 49 -2.79 -14.58 2.73
CA LYS A 49 -2.92 -14.94 4.14
C LYS A 49 -3.01 -13.69 4.99
N ARG A 50 -4.10 -13.55 5.74
CA ARG A 50 -4.27 -12.52 6.77
C ARG A 50 -3.23 -12.71 7.87
N TRP A 51 -2.69 -11.61 8.37
CA TRP A 51 -1.68 -11.65 9.41
C TRP A 51 -2.25 -12.08 10.77
N GLU A 52 -3.51 -11.72 11.06
CA GLU A 52 -4.17 -11.97 12.36
C GLU A 52 -4.43 -13.46 12.62
N ASP A 53 -4.94 -14.18 11.62
CA ASP A 53 -5.49 -15.52 11.79
C ASP A 53 -5.07 -16.51 10.70
N GLY A 54 -4.22 -16.07 9.75
CA GLY A 54 -3.73 -16.90 8.66
C GLY A 54 -4.78 -17.26 7.61
N LYS A 55 -6.02 -16.75 7.72
CA LYS A 55 -7.08 -17.09 6.76
C LYS A 55 -6.81 -16.49 5.37
N PRO A 56 -7.38 -17.09 4.32
CA PRO A 56 -7.31 -16.54 2.98
C PRO A 56 -7.82 -15.10 2.89
N PHE A 57 -7.34 -14.39 1.87
CA PHE A 57 -7.88 -13.09 1.49
C PHE A 57 -9.39 -13.21 1.24
N ASP A 58 -10.16 -12.26 1.77
CA ASP A 58 -11.63 -12.26 1.70
C ASP A 58 -12.33 -13.51 2.27
N ALA A 59 -11.72 -14.24 3.22
CA ALA A 59 -12.35 -15.39 3.87
C ALA A 59 -13.67 -15.05 4.61
N GLY A 60 -13.89 -13.78 4.96
CA GLY A 60 -15.14 -13.27 5.54
C GLY A 60 -16.17 -12.82 4.50
N GLY A 61 -15.90 -13.04 3.21
CA GLY A 61 -16.68 -12.50 2.09
C GLY A 61 -15.93 -11.41 1.33
N ARG A 62 -16.44 -11.07 0.15
CA ARG A 62 -15.87 -10.04 -0.74
C ARG A 62 -15.73 -8.71 0.00
N GLY A 63 -14.53 -8.13 -0.04
CA GLY A 63 -14.23 -6.84 0.61
C GLY A 63 -13.97 -6.92 2.12
N SER A 64 -13.85 -8.13 2.68
CA SER A 64 -13.51 -8.31 4.10
C SER A 64 -12.00 -8.24 4.38
N SER A 65 -11.18 -8.19 3.33
CA SER A 65 -9.76 -7.86 3.36
C SER A 65 -9.48 -6.50 2.71
N ASP A 66 -8.62 -5.75 3.36
CA ASP A 66 -8.09 -4.45 2.97
C ASP A 66 -6.91 -4.56 1.99
N LEU A 67 -6.51 -3.42 1.42
CA LEU A 67 -5.27 -3.27 0.67
C LEU A 67 -4.29 -2.39 1.44
N ASP A 68 -3.16 -2.99 1.80
CA ASP A 68 -2.03 -2.28 2.37
C ASP A 68 -1.16 -1.69 1.25
N VAL A 69 -1.17 -0.36 1.13
CA VAL A 69 -0.33 0.40 0.20
C VAL A 69 0.76 1.10 0.99
N THR A 70 2.00 0.64 0.82
CA THR A 70 3.18 1.28 1.39
C THR A 70 3.75 2.30 0.43
N LEU A 71 3.82 3.56 0.88
CA LEU A 71 4.41 4.68 0.17
C LEU A 71 5.87 4.85 0.62
N ILE A 72 6.77 5.12 -0.32
CA ILE A 72 8.21 5.01 -0.09
C ILE A 72 8.88 6.31 -0.51
N GLY A 73 9.52 6.98 0.44
CA GLY A 73 10.33 8.17 0.17
C GLY A 73 10.08 9.30 1.16
N ASP A 74 11.08 10.17 1.31
CA ASP A 74 11.07 11.18 2.37
C ASP A 74 9.97 12.24 2.13
N LYS A 75 9.78 12.69 0.88
CA LYS A 75 8.76 13.68 0.53
C LYS A 75 7.34 13.24 0.85
N VAL A 76 7.00 11.96 0.63
CA VAL A 76 5.64 11.48 0.90
C VAL A 76 5.36 11.36 2.39
N MET A 77 6.42 11.22 3.21
CA MET A 77 6.27 11.17 4.67
C MET A 77 5.90 12.52 5.28
N GLU A 78 6.24 13.63 4.61
CA GLU A 78 5.87 15.00 5.04
C GLU A 78 4.35 15.23 5.04
N PHE A 79 3.57 14.33 4.43
CA PHE A 79 2.10 14.43 4.39
C PHE A 79 1.42 13.92 5.67
N TRP A 80 2.14 13.24 6.56
CA TRP A 80 1.61 12.80 7.86
C TRP A 80 1.77 13.89 8.91
N ASN A 81 0.78 14.00 9.80
CA ASN A 81 0.86 14.84 10.98
C ASN A 81 2.02 14.37 11.89
N GLU A 82 2.63 15.29 12.63
CA GLU A 82 3.82 15.03 13.45
C GLU A 82 3.61 13.93 14.52
N ASP A 83 2.38 13.75 15.01
CA ASP A 83 1.98 12.74 16.00
C ASP A 83 1.50 11.42 15.38
N ALA A 84 1.52 11.32 14.05
CA ALA A 84 1.03 10.18 13.29
C ALA A 84 2.15 9.22 12.85
N PHE A 85 3.16 9.06 13.70
CA PHE A 85 4.30 8.15 13.47
C PHE A 85 4.39 7.06 14.54
N TYR A 86 4.71 5.84 14.12
CA TYR A 86 5.21 4.82 15.03
C TYR A 86 6.69 5.06 15.36
N ILE A 87 7.44 5.53 14.35
CA ILE A 87 8.83 5.98 14.50
C ILE A 87 8.94 7.33 13.77
N PRO A 88 9.09 8.45 14.50
CA PRO A 88 9.18 9.77 13.90
C PRO A 88 10.22 9.84 12.78
N GLY A 89 9.82 10.35 11.61
CA GLY A 89 10.69 10.49 10.44
C GLY A 89 11.07 9.18 9.75
N LEU A 90 10.54 8.03 10.18
CA LEU A 90 10.92 6.72 9.62
C LEU A 90 9.73 5.82 9.21
N HIS A 91 8.67 5.80 10.03
CA HIS A 91 7.52 4.91 9.81
C HIS A 91 6.23 5.49 10.36
N THR A 92 5.23 5.66 9.50
CA THR A 92 3.97 6.30 9.87
C THR A 92 2.96 5.31 10.45
N LYS A 93 1.95 5.84 11.15
CA LYS A 93 0.69 5.12 11.37
C LYS A 93 -0.06 4.96 10.03
N PRO A 94 -0.89 3.91 9.87
CA PRO A 94 -1.68 3.75 8.66
C PRO A 94 -2.77 4.83 8.58
N LEU A 95 -2.87 5.51 7.44
CA LEU A 95 -4.00 6.34 7.07
C LEU A 95 -5.10 5.42 6.55
N CYS A 96 -6.25 5.40 7.23
CA CYS A 96 -7.39 4.53 6.98
C CYS A 96 -8.71 5.25 7.29
N ASP A 97 -9.84 4.55 7.16
CA ASP A 97 -11.19 5.10 7.40
C ASP A 97 -11.42 5.50 8.87
N GLU A 98 -10.76 4.85 9.81
CA GLU A 98 -10.85 5.15 11.25
C GLU A 98 -10.10 6.44 11.63
N ASP A 99 -9.02 6.76 10.92
CA ASP A 99 -8.10 7.85 11.20
C ASP A 99 -7.82 8.73 9.96
N PRO A 100 -8.83 9.27 9.25
CA PRO A 100 -8.64 9.96 7.96
C PRO A 100 -7.91 11.31 8.11
N GLY A 101 -7.87 11.85 9.33
CA GLY A 101 -7.27 13.15 9.64
C GLY A 101 -5.75 13.14 9.85
N ILE A 102 -5.11 11.96 9.84
CA ILE A 102 -3.67 11.86 10.15
C ILE A 102 -2.77 12.26 8.97
N ALA A 103 -3.30 12.28 7.75
CA ALA A 103 -2.63 12.72 6.54
C ALA A 103 -3.67 13.32 5.56
N PRO A 104 -4.25 14.48 5.90
CA PRO A 104 -5.46 15.00 5.25
C PRO A 104 -5.28 15.32 3.77
N ALA A 105 -4.05 15.64 3.34
CA ALA A 105 -3.74 15.89 1.94
C ALA A 105 -3.71 14.61 1.08
N LEU A 106 -3.53 13.42 1.68
CA LEU A 106 -3.54 12.14 0.97
C LEU A 106 -4.87 11.39 1.09
N ASN A 107 -5.70 11.71 2.09
CA ASN A 107 -6.97 11.02 2.30
C ASN A 107 -7.92 11.06 1.08
N PRO A 108 -8.06 12.17 0.32
CA PRO A 108 -8.87 12.17 -0.89
C PRO A 108 -8.40 11.16 -1.94
N LEU A 109 -7.09 11.02 -2.13
CA LEU A 109 -6.52 10.03 -3.04
C LEU A 109 -6.82 8.61 -2.55
N ARG A 110 -6.65 8.36 -1.25
CA ARG A 110 -6.95 7.06 -0.62
C ARG A 110 -8.43 6.68 -0.81
N GLU A 111 -9.36 7.60 -0.56
CA GLU A 111 -10.79 7.37 -0.76
C GLU A 111 -11.13 7.09 -2.22
N GLU A 112 -10.53 7.82 -3.16
CA GLU A 112 -10.75 7.64 -4.59
C GLU A 112 -10.34 6.22 -5.05
N ILE A 113 -9.15 5.77 -4.64
CA ILE A 113 -8.68 4.43 -5.00
C ILE A 113 -9.39 3.31 -4.20
N GLN A 114 -9.90 3.61 -3.01
CA GLN A 114 -10.75 2.71 -2.23
C GLN A 114 -12.06 2.43 -2.95
N ILE A 115 -12.69 3.47 -3.51
CA ILE A 115 -13.89 3.32 -4.35
C ILE A 115 -13.57 2.42 -5.56
N LEU A 116 -12.43 2.65 -6.22
CA LEU A 116 -12.01 1.86 -7.37
C LEU A 116 -11.73 0.40 -7.02
N ALA A 117 -11.10 0.14 -5.86
CA ALA A 117 -10.80 -1.21 -5.40
C ALA A 117 -12.04 -1.93 -4.82
N GLY A 118 -13.08 -1.17 -4.42
CA GLY A 118 -14.30 -1.71 -3.81
C GLY A 118 -14.06 -2.37 -2.45
N ARG A 119 -12.98 -1.99 -1.75
CA ARG A 119 -12.55 -2.54 -0.45
C ARG A 119 -11.72 -1.51 0.30
N PRO A 120 -11.55 -1.64 1.63
CA PRO A 120 -10.73 -0.70 2.40
C PRO A 120 -9.31 -0.60 1.86
N VAL A 121 -8.77 0.61 1.81
CA VAL A 121 -7.38 0.87 1.40
C VAL A 121 -6.69 1.68 2.48
N ASN A 122 -5.53 1.17 2.90
CA ASN A 122 -4.71 1.75 3.94
C ASN A 122 -3.39 2.24 3.36
N PHE A 123 -3.04 3.49 3.65
CA PHE A 123 -1.76 4.07 3.27
C PHE A 123 -0.81 4.06 4.45
N GLN A 124 0.42 3.62 4.24
CA GLN A 124 1.48 3.76 5.25
C GLN A 124 2.75 4.23 4.57
N ALA A 125 3.38 5.29 5.07
CA ALA A 125 4.62 5.77 4.52
C ALA A 125 5.83 5.27 5.31
N THR A 126 6.94 5.06 4.61
CA THR A 126 8.22 4.74 5.21
C THR A 126 9.37 5.33 4.39
N SER A 127 10.47 5.65 5.06
CA SER A 127 11.67 6.10 4.34
C SER A 127 12.31 4.89 3.65
N ASN A 128 13.04 5.15 2.56
CA ASN A 128 13.64 4.12 1.71
C ASN A 128 14.61 3.19 2.50
N PHE A 129 15.13 3.67 3.63
CA PHE A 129 16.03 2.93 4.52
C PHE A 129 15.35 1.76 5.27
N ILE A 130 14.06 1.87 5.63
CA ILE A 130 13.35 0.78 6.33
C ILE A 130 12.96 -0.37 5.39
N LEU A 131 12.58 -0.08 4.14
CA LEU A 131 12.30 -1.15 3.17
C LEU A 131 13.56 -1.94 2.84
N PHE A 132 14.69 -1.25 2.62
CA PHE A 132 15.98 -1.92 2.41
C PHE A 132 16.39 -2.80 3.60
N THR A 133 16.17 -2.35 4.83
CA THR A 133 16.47 -3.18 6.02
C THR A 133 15.47 -4.31 6.23
N ARG A 134 14.17 -4.13 5.92
CA ARG A 134 13.17 -5.20 6.09
C ARG A 134 13.23 -6.30 5.04
N ASP A 135 13.55 -5.96 3.80
CA ASP A 135 13.71 -6.91 2.70
C ASP A 135 14.93 -7.84 2.91
N VAL A 136 15.97 -7.31 3.56
CA VAL A 136 17.19 -8.08 3.91
C VAL A 136 17.04 -8.88 5.21
N LEU A 137 16.19 -8.46 6.16
CA LEU A 137 16.15 -9.03 7.52
C LEU A 137 14.91 -9.87 7.88
N PHE A 138 13.74 -9.66 7.25
CA PHE A 138 12.46 -10.20 7.79
C PHE A 138 11.67 -11.14 6.88
N ASP A 139 12.11 -11.42 5.64
CA ASP A 139 11.49 -12.41 4.73
C ASP A 139 9.96 -12.18 4.49
N GLU A 140 9.49 -10.94 4.63
CA GLU A 140 8.08 -10.54 4.44
C GLU A 140 7.84 -10.11 2.98
N PRO A 141 7.13 -10.90 2.15
CA PRO A 141 6.98 -10.60 0.73
C PRO A 141 6.11 -9.35 0.48
N TYR A 142 6.58 -8.48 -0.41
CA TYR A 142 5.85 -7.31 -0.92
C TYR A 142 5.95 -7.23 -2.45
N ARG A 143 5.13 -6.36 -3.06
CA ARG A 143 5.16 -6.09 -4.49
C ARG A 143 5.33 -4.61 -4.77
N THR A 144 6.47 -4.20 -5.31
CA THR A 144 6.65 -2.86 -5.86
C THR A 144 5.76 -2.67 -7.09
N VAL A 145 4.95 -1.62 -7.06
CA VAL A 145 4.07 -1.17 -8.16
C VAL A 145 4.65 0.08 -8.83
N ILE A 146 5.35 0.92 -8.06
CA ILE A 146 6.09 2.09 -8.55
C ILE A 146 7.47 2.05 -7.90
N GLU A 147 8.51 2.03 -8.73
CA GLU A 147 9.90 2.09 -8.25
C GLU A 147 10.19 3.48 -7.64
N PRO A 148 10.80 3.56 -6.44
CA PRO A 148 11.25 4.83 -5.90
C PRO A 148 12.37 5.40 -6.76
N GLN A 149 12.37 6.72 -6.96
CA GLN A 149 13.50 7.37 -7.62
C GLN A 149 14.71 7.33 -6.70
N LYS A 150 15.87 6.86 -7.20
CA LYS A 150 17.13 6.95 -6.44
C LYS A 150 17.44 8.43 -6.20
N ALA A 151 17.66 8.79 -4.94
CA ALA A 151 18.28 10.08 -4.63
C ALA A 151 19.64 10.17 -5.38
N PRO A 152 19.98 11.34 -5.94
CA PRO A 152 21.26 11.55 -6.60
C PRO A 152 22.45 11.36 -5.66
#